data_AF-A0AAD8RF18-F1
#
_entry.id   AF-A0AAD8RF18-F1
#
_cell.length_a   1.000
_cell.length_b   1.000
_cell.length_c   1.000
_cell.angle_alpha   90.00
_cell.angle_beta   90.00
_cell.angle_gamma   90.00
#
_symmetry.space_group_name_H-M   'P 1'
#
loop_
_entity.id
_entity.type
_entity.pdbx_description
1 polymer ?
#
loop_
_entity_poly.entity_id
_entity_poly.type
_entity_poly.pdbx_seq_one_letter_code
_entity_poly.pdbx_strand_id
1 'polypeptide(L)'
;MLFRRQGSPRSSGIDCFFPFQGERCSCRHHDSSFCVISSLEAFASQFTSLEADKVRLQEEVKSSSSKLDGAIKKAATARQEVDSLKEELGKLKERLKEEEARAAEKDELLRQSSLALLEAANIPAAALDKVPKNSLANGVSMALASHQLTRELLEKGKGALARMHLMIFPKIKQDKTLGQLIDAFAVDTKEVIEVFPVLLSFVDDSSDALPEGDRIQRMKDRITQMEKDMRSTYALAAIINKKSEIAAEVERYALTELHKAREFEL
;
A
#
# COMPACT_ATOMS: atom_id res chain seq x y z
N MET A 1 -27.40 -11.11 62.33
CA MET A 1 -26.72 -10.08 63.16
C MET A 1 -27.57 -9.81 64.39
N LEU A 2 -26.91 -9.67 65.54
CA LEU A 2 -27.47 -9.72 66.90
C LEU A 2 -28.47 -8.59 67.22
N PHE A 3 -29.63 -8.93 67.80
CA PHE A 3 -30.53 -7.98 68.45
C PHE A 3 -30.06 -7.71 69.89
N ARG A 4 -29.62 -6.49 70.17
CA ARG A 4 -29.27 -6.02 71.52
C ARG A 4 -30.45 -5.23 72.11
N ARG A 5 -31.12 -5.81 73.12
CA ARG A 5 -32.09 -5.13 73.99
C ARG A 5 -31.36 -4.23 75.00
N GLN A 6 -31.72 -2.95 75.04
CA GLN A 6 -31.74 -2.05 76.20
C GLN A 6 -32.88 -1.04 75.92
N GLY A 7 -33.76 -0.58 76.80
CA GLY A 7 -33.88 -0.59 78.25
C GLY A 7 -34.57 0.73 78.66
N SER A 8 -35.71 0.61 79.36
CA SER A 8 -36.50 1.63 80.09
C SER A 8 -37.57 2.52 79.40
N PRO A 9 -38.66 2.87 80.13
CA PRO A 9 -39.97 3.18 79.54
C PRO A 9 -40.41 4.62 79.82
N ARG A 10 -40.49 5.50 78.81
CA ARG A 10 -41.24 6.76 78.90
C ARG A 10 -41.79 7.17 77.54
N SER A 11 -43.09 7.50 77.56
CA SER A 11 -43.94 7.97 76.46
C SER A 11 -44.30 6.93 75.40
N SER A 12 -45.61 6.73 75.24
CA SER A 12 -46.29 5.87 74.27
C SER A 12 -46.14 6.42 72.84
N GLY A 13 -44.93 6.34 72.30
CA GLY A 13 -44.65 6.48 70.87
C GLY A 13 -44.21 5.12 70.35
N ILE A 14 -44.94 4.57 69.37
CA ILE A 14 -44.47 3.39 68.64
C ILE A 14 -43.41 3.89 67.67
N ASP A 15 -42.14 3.66 67.98
CA ASP A 15 -41.03 3.94 67.06
C ASP A 15 -41.09 2.95 65.89
N CYS A 16 -41.72 3.37 64.79
CA CYS A 16 -41.75 2.61 63.54
C CYS A 16 -40.41 2.77 62.81
N PHE A 17 -39.50 1.82 63.02
CA PHE A 17 -38.23 1.78 62.31
C PHE A 17 -38.40 1.08 60.94
N PHE A 18 -38.35 1.84 59.85
CA PHE A 18 -38.38 1.30 58.49
C PHE A 18 -36.96 1.28 57.87
N PRO A 19 -36.48 0.13 57.37
CA PRO A 19 -35.06 -0.04 57.02
C PRO A 19 -34.67 0.57 55.66
N PHE A 20 -35.60 1.19 54.92
CA PHE A 20 -35.38 1.47 53.50
C PHE A 20 -34.81 2.86 53.19
N GLN A 21 -34.79 3.80 54.15
CA GLN A 21 -34.18 5.13 53.93
C GLN A 21 -33.34 5.67 55.10
N GLY A 22 -33.21 4.95 56.23
CA GLY A 22 -32.44 5.44 57.37
C GLY A 22 -33.02 6.68 58.08
N GLU A 23 -34.16 7.20 57.61
CA GLU A 23 -34.89 8.29 58.25
C GLU A 23 -35.80 7.75 59.35
N ARG A 24 -35.62 8.26 60.57
CA ARG A 24 -36.48 7.95 61.72
C ARG A 24 -37.71 8.85 61.68
N CYS A 25 -38.86 8.31 61.29
CA CYS A 25 -40.13 9.00 61.45
C CYS A 25 -40.63 8.83 62.89
N SER A 26 -40.74 9.93 63.64
CA SER A 26 -41.39 9.95 64.96
C SER A 26 -42.87 10.30 64.78
N CYS A 27 -43.76 9.31 64.85
CA CYS A 27 -45.19 9.49 64.59
C CYS A 27 -45.96 9.36 65.92
N ARG A 28 -46.77 10.37 66.32
CA ARG A 28 -47.74 10.20 67.43
C ARG A 28 -48.91 9.34 66.93
N HIS A 29 -49.71 8.74 67.82
CA HIS A 29 -50.70 7.69 67.48
C HIS A 29 -51.71 7.99 66.34
N HIS A 30 -51.92 9.25 65.93
CA HIS A 30 -52.75 9.63 64.77
C HIS A 30 -51.96 9.77 63.44
N ASP A 31 -50.63 9.74 63.49
CA ASP A 31 -49.70 9.95 62.36
C ASP A 31 -49.13 8.63 61.80
N SER A 32 -49.37 7.50 62.48
CA SER A 32 -48.83 6.19 62.06
C SER A 32 -49.34 5.77 60.67
N SER A 33 -50.60 6.07 60.33
CA SER A 33 -51.17 5.74 59.02
C SER A 33 -50.58 6.63 57.92
N PHE A 34 -50.35 7.92 58.19
CA PHE A 34 -49.71 8.84 57.26
C PHE A 34 -48.25 8.44 56.98
N CYS A 35 -47.48 8.07 58.01
CA CYS A 35 -46.10 7.59 57.85
C CYS A 35 -46.01 6.32 56.96
N VAL A 36 -46.98 5.40 57.06
CA VAL A 36 -47.05 4.20 56.21
C VAL A 36 -47.45 4.56 54.77
N ILE A 37 -48.41 5.47 54.58
CA ILE A 37 -48.83 5.93 53.24
C ILE A 37 -47.68 6.61 52.51
N SER A 38 -46.97 7.54 53.14
CA SER A 38 -45.82 8.22 52.52
C SER A 38 -44.68 7.25 52.18
N SER A 39 -44.45 6.23 53.02
CA SER A 39 -43.46 5.18 52.72
C SER A 39 -43.88 4.32 51.53
N LEU A 40 -45.17 4.02 51.41
CA LEU A 40 -45.71 3.25 50.28
C LEU A 40 -45.66 4.04 48.98
N GLU A 41 -45.94 5.34 49.01
CA GLU A 41 -45.82 6.26 47.87
C GLU A 41 -44.37 6.38 47.40
N ALA A 42 -43.41 6.52 48.33
CA ALA A 42 -41.99 6.52 48.02
C ALA A 42 -41.55 5.18 47.40
N PHE A 43 -42.01 4.05 47.96
CA PHE A 43 -41.74 2.73 47.39
C PHE A 43 -42.33 2.57 46.00
N ALA A 44 -43.59 2.97 45.79
CA ALA A 44 -44.23 2.90 44.48
C ALA A 44 -43.49 3.75 43.43
N SER A 45 -43.01 4.93 43.82
CA SER A 45 -42.22 5.81 42.96
C SER A 45 -40.85 5.22 42.60
N GLN A 46 -40.18 4.56 43.56
CA GLN A 46 -38.92 3.85 43.29
C GLN A 46 -39.14 2.63 42.41
N PHE A 47 -40.24 1.89 42.63
CA PHE A 47 -40.57 0.71 41.86
C PHE A 47 -40.84 1.06 40.39
N THR A 48 -41.61 2.11 40.10
CA THR A 48 -41.86 2.56 38.72
C THR A 48 -40.58 3.07 38.05
N SER A 49 -39.71 3.79 38.77
CA SER A 49 -38.40 4.19 38.27
C SER A 49 -37.53 2.98 37.93
N LEU A 50 -37.53 1.96 38.77
CA LEU A 50 -36.75 0.73 38.55
C LEU A 50 -37.29 -0.08 37.37
N GLU A 51 -38.61 -0.14 37.19
CA GLU A 51 -39.23 -0.75 36.01
C GLU A 51 -38.82 -0.04 34.72
N ALA A 52 -38.82 1.30 34.72
CA ALA A 52 -38.36 2.09 33.58
C ALA A 52 -36.88 1.84 33.26
N ASP A 53 -36.02 1.81 34.28
CA ASP A 53 -34.60 1.54 34.12
C ASP A 53 -34.33 0.11 33.59
N LYS A 54 -35.11 -0.88 34.05
CA LYS A 54 -35.03 -2.26 33.54
C LYS A 54 -35.34 -2.31 32.04
N VAL A 55 -36.38 -1.61 31.59
CA VAL A 55 -36.75 -1.57 30.16
C VAL A 55 -35.65 -0.90 29.35
N ARG A 56 -35.13 0.25 29.81
CA ARG A 56 -34.00 0.94 29.15
C ARG A 56 -32.77 0.05 29.02
N LEU A 57 -32.37 -0.61 30.12
CA LEU A 57 -31.23 -1.52 30.12
C LEU A 57 -31.46 -2.71 29.19
N GLN A 58 -32.68 -3.24 29.11
CA GLN A 58 -32.99 -4.32 28.19
C GLN A 58 -32.86 -3.90 26.72
N GLU A 59 -33.23 -2.67 26.38
CA GLU A 59 -33.02 -2.09 25.04
C GLU A 59 -31.54 -1.86 24.74
N GLU A 60 -30.78 -1.33 25.69
CA GLU A 60 -29.33 -1.15 25.56
C GLU A 60 -28.61 -2.49 25.36
N VAL A 61 -28.98 -3.52 26.11
CA VAL A 61 -28.42 -4.88 25.94
C VAL A 61 -28.73 -5.42 24.55
N LYS A 62 -29.97 -5.27 24.05
CA LYS A 62 -30.33 -5.69 22.67
C LYS A 62 -29.56 -4.92 21.60
N SER A 63 -29.43 -3.61 21.78
CA SER A 63 -28.66 -2.73 20.88
C SER A 63 -27.17 -3.08 20.90
N SER A 64 -26.61 -3.35 22.07
CA SER A 64 -25.21 -3.77 22.21
C SER A 64 -24.98 -5.15 21.60
N SER A 65 -25.91 -6.09 21.78
CA SER A 65 -25.84 -7.43 21.17
C SER A 65 -25.80 -7.34 19.64
N SER A 66 -26.67 -6.55 19.02
CA SER A 66 -26.70 -6.41 17.56
C SER A 66 -25.44 -5.73 17.00
N LYS A 67 -24.89 -4.74 17.72
CA LYS A 67 -23.58 -4.14 17.40
C LYS A 67 -22.45 -5.17 17.47
N LEU A 68 -22.45 -6.01 18.52
CA LEU A 68 -21.46 -7.06 18.70
C LEU A 68 -21.54 -8.10 17.57
N ASP A 69 -22.73 -8.54 17.18
CA ASP A 69 -22.91 -9.47 16.06
C ASP A 69 -22.38 -8.89 14.74
N GLY A 70 -22.60 -7.59 14.50
CA GLY A 70 -22.03 -6.88 13.35
C GLY A 70 -20.50 -6.86 13.38
N ALA A 71 -19.90 -6.63 14.56
CA ALA A 71 -18.45 -6.66 14.73
C ALA A 71 -17.88 -8.07 14.53
N ILE A 72 -18.55 -9.12 15.03
CA ILE A 72 -18.16 -10.52 14.85
C ILE A 72 -18.12 -10.89 13.37
N LYS A 73 -19.15 -10.50 12.60
CA LYS A 73 -19.19 -10.74 11.14
C LYS A 73 -18.02 -10.06 10.42
N LYS A 74 -17.74 -8.80 10.73
CA LYS A 74 -16.59 -8.08 10.16
C LYS A 74 -15.26 -8.75 10.52
N ALA A 75 -15.11 -9.19 11.76
CA ALA A 75 -13.91 -9.89 12.22
C ALA A 75 -13.74 -11.25 11.51
N ALA A 76 -14.83 -11.98 11.26
CA ALA A 76 -14.80 -13.23 10.50
C ALA A 76 -14.36 -13.00 9.04
N THR A 77 -14.91 -11.99 8.36
CA THR A 77 -14.50 -11.63 6.99
C THR A 77 -13.02 -11.23 6.94
N ALA A 78 -12.56 -10.38 7.86
CA ALA A 78 -11.15 -9.97 7.91
C ALA A 78 -10.20 -11.16 8.15
N ARG A 79 -10.60 -12.15 8.96
CA ARG A 79 -9.81 -13.39 9.15
C ARG A 79 -9.70 -14.19 7.85
N GLN A 80 -10.79 -14.33 7.11
CA GLN A 80 -10.80 -15.03 5.82
C GLN A 80 -9.88 -14.33 4.79
N GLU A 81 -9.90 -13.00 4.74
CA GLU A 81 -9.00 -12.23 3.87
C GLU A 81 -7.51 -12.44 4.24
N VAL A 82 -7.19 -12.45 5.53
CA VAL A 82 -5.83 -12.73 6.01
C VAL A 82 -5.36 -14.13 5.60
N ASP A 83 -6.23 -15.13 5.69
CA ASP A 83 -5.90 -16.49 5.27
C ASP A 83 -5.67 -16.58 3.75
N SER A 84 -6.50 -15.89 2.95
CA SER A 84 -6.31 -15.77 1.49
C SER A 84 -4.98 -15.10 1.13
N LEU A 85 -4.66 -13.96 1.76
CA LEU A 85 -3.41 -13.23 1.53
C LEU A 85 -2.19 -14.05 1.95
N LYS A 86 -2.31 -14.85 3.01
CA LYS A 86 -1.24 -15.75 3.46
C LYS A 86 -0.95 -16.84 2.42
N GLU A 87 -1.98 -17.36 1.75
CA GLU A 87 -1.82 -18.32 0.66
C GLU A 87 -1.12 -17.68 -0.55
N GLU A 88 -1.53 -16.47 -0.95
CA GLU A 88 -0.91 -15.72 -2.05
C GLU A 88 0.57 -15.41 -1.77
N LEU A 89 0.88 -15.00 -0.54
CA LEU A 89 2.26 -14.74 -0.11
C LEU A 89 3.12 -15.99 -0.17
N GLY A 90 2.55 -17.17 0.14
CA GLY A 90 3.21 -18.46 -0.05
C GLY A 90 3.58 -18.70 -1.52
N LYS A 91 2.60 -18.55 -2.43
CA LYS A 91 2.81 -18.71 -3.88
C LYS A 91 3.85 -17.73 -4.44
N LEU A 92 3.80 -16.46 -4.03
CA LEU A 92 4.77 -15.46 -4.46
C LEU A 92 6.19 -15.77 -3.97
N LYS A 93 6.32 -16.30 -2.75
CA LYS A 93 7.62 -16.70 -2.21
C LYS A 93 8.23 -17.88 -2.97
N GLU A 94 7.42 -18.81 -3.44
CA GLU A 94 7.88 -19.90 -4.31
C GLU A 94 8.33 -19.37 -5.67
N ARG A 95 7.52 -18.51 -6.31
CA ARG A 95 7.90 -17.86 -7.58
C ARG A 95 9.19 -17.05 -7.47
N LEU A 96 9.39 -16.35 -6.36
CA LEU A 96 10.61 -15.59 -6.12
C LEU A 96 11.84 -16.51 -6.08
N LYS A 97 11.76 -17.64 -5.38
CA LYS A 97 12.86 -18.62 -5.34
C LYS A 97 13.15 -19.22 -6.72
N GLU A 98 12.12 -19.47 -7.51
CA GLU A 98 12.29 -19.98 -8.87
C GLU A 98 12.98 -18.94 -9.78
N GLU A 99 12.56 -17.67 -9.70
CA GLU A 99 13.21 -16.59 -10.45
C GLU A 99 14.64 -16.31 -9.99
N GLU A 100 14.92 -16.39 -8.68
CA GLU A 100 16.29 -16.32 -8.15
C GLU A 100 17.18 -17.46 -8.68
N ALA A 101 16.65 -18.69 -8.77
CA ALA A 101 17.37 -19.82 -9.35
C ALA A 101 17.64 -19.64 -10.86
N ARG A 102 16.65 -19.15 -11.62
CA ARG A 102 16.81 -18.83 -13.05
C ARG A 102 17.83 -17.72 -13.28
N ALA A 103 17.85 -16.70 -12.41
CA ALA A 103 18.85 -15.64 -12.47
C ALA A 103 20.27 -16.17 -12.23
N ALA A 104 20.45 -17.05 -11.24
CA ALA A 104 21.74 -17.69 -10.97
C ALA A 104 22.22 -18.57 -12.15
N GLU A 105 21.32 -19.31 -12.79
CA GLU A 105 21.64 -20.09 -13.99
C GLU A 105 22.07 -19.19 -15.16
N LYS A 106 21.33 -18.09 -15.38
CA LYS A 106 21.66 -17.13 -16.44
C LYS A 106 23.00 -16.44 -16.21
N ASP A 107 23.33 -16.08 -14.97
CA ASP A 107 24.63 -15.51 -14.61
C ASP A 107 25.78 -16.51 -14.86
N GLU A 108 25.58 -17.79 -14.56
CA GLU A 108 26.56 -18.83 -14.87
C GLU A 108 26.75 -19.03 -16.38
N LEU A 109 25.68 -19.00 -17.18
CA LEU A 109 25.78 -19.04 -18.64
C LEU A 109 26.52 -17.82 -19.20
N LEU A 110 26.26 -16.63 -18.67
CA LEU A 110 26.98 -15.41 -19.06
C LEU A 110 28.47 -15.50 -18.71
N ARG A 111 28.81 -16.08 -17.54
CA ARG A 111 30.19 -16.33 -17.14
C ARG A 111 30.89 -17.30 -18.09
N GLN A 112 30.24 -18.39 -18.48
CA GLN A 112 30.77 -19.36 -19.44
C GLN A 112 30.96 -18.75 -20.83
N SER A 113 29.97 -17.99 -21.32
CA SER A 113 30.06 -17.29 -22.61
C SER A 113 31.21 -16.28 -22.63
N SER A 114 31.42 -15.56 -21.52
CA SER A 114 32.54 -14.61 -21.38
C SER A 114 33.91 -15.30 -21.44
N LEU A 115 34.04 -16.49 -20.83
CA LEU A 115 35.27 -17.28 -20.90
C LEU A 115 35.54 -17.79 -22.32
N ALA A 116 34.53 -18.29 -23.02
CA ALA A 116 34.67 -18.77 -24.40
C ALA A 116 35.10 -17.65 -25.37
N LEU A 117 34.60 -16.43 -25.17
CA LEU A 117 35.02 -15.26 -25.95
C LEU A 117 36.49 -14.88 -25.70
N LEU A 118 36.97 -14.98 -24.46
CA LEU A 118 38.38 -14.71 -24.12
C LEU A 118 39.32 -15.75 -24.72
N GLU A 119 38.92 -17.02 -24.68
CA GLU A 119 39.67 -18.13 -25.30
C GLU A 119 39.77 -17.96 -26.83
N ALA A 120 38.66 -17.58 -27.49
CA ALA A 120 38.65 -17.28 -28.92
C ALA A 120 39.49 -16.06 -29.32
N ALA A 121 39.70 -15.10 -28.41
CA ALA A 121 40.51 -13.90 -28.62
C ALA A 121 42.01 -14.09 -28.31
N ASN A 122 42.44 -15.28 -27.85
CA ASN A 122 43.83 -15.58 -27.48
C ASN A 122 44.40 -14.65 -26.38
N ILE A 123 43.54 -14.13 -25.50
CA ILE A 123 43.94 -13.29 -24.35
C ILE A 123 44.07 -14.20 -23.12
N PRO A 124 45.23 -14.24 -22.43
CA PRO A 124 45.46 -15.19 -21.33
C PRO A 124 44.52 -14.92 -20.15
N ALA A 125 43.84 -15.98 -19.68
CA ALA A 125 42.88 -15.99 -18.57
C ALA A 125 43.43 -15.44 -17.23
N ALA A 126 44.76 -15.32 -17.10
CA ALA A 126 45.47 -14.75 -15.96
C ALA A 126 45.13 -13.27 -15.67
N ALA A 127 44.49 -12.55 -16.59
CA ALA A 127 44.05 -11.17 -16.35
C ALA A 127 42.82 -11.04 -15.43
N LEU A 128 42.04 -12.11 -15.23
CA LEU A 128 40.82 -12.10 -14.40
C LEU A 128 41.03 -12.49 -12.93
N ASP A 129 42.18 -13.08 -12.59
CA ASP A 129 42.48 -13.56 -11.23
C ASP A 129 42.82 -12.43 -10.23
N LYS A 130 42.83 -11.17 -10.71
CA LYS A 130 43.03 -9.97 -9.89
C LYS A 130 41.74 -9.32 -9.38
N VAL A 131 40.57 -9.90 -9.64
CA VAL A 131 39.28 -9.34 -9.20
C VAL A 131 38.81 -10.02 -7.90
N PRO A 132 38.77 -9.31 -6.75
CA PRO A 132 38.38 -9.88 -5.46
C PRO A 132 36.91 -10.33 -5.46
N LYS A 133 36.63 -11.56 -5.01
CA LYS A 133 35.32 -12.23 -5.10
C LYS A 133 34.30 -11.86 -4.01
N ASN A 134 34.49 -10.77 -3.28
CA ASN A 134 33.74 -10.51 -2.06
C ASN A 134 33.42 -9.03 -1.83
N SER A 135 32.50 -8.46 -2.63
CA SER A 135 31.68 -7.31 -2.20
C SER A 135 30.60 -6.97 -3.25
N LEU A 136 29.41 -6.59 -2.78
CA LEU A 136 28.30 -6.01 -3.58
C LEU A 136 28.75 -4.79 -4.43
N ALA A 137 29.91 -4.20 -4.13
CA ALA A 137 30.57 -3.16 -4.92
C ALA A 137 31.05 -3.61 -6.32
N ASN A 138 31.01 -4.91 -6.62
CA ASN A 138 31.48 -5.46 -7.89
C ASN A 138 30.53 -5.24 -9.08
N GLY A 139 29.22 -5.09 -8.88
CA GLY A 139 28.28 -4.89 -10.00
C GLY A 139 28.55 -3.59 -10.76
N VAL A 140 28.76 -2.49 -10.03
CA VAL A 140 29.06 -1.18 -10.61
C VAL A 140 30.48 -1.13 -11.18
N SER A 141 31.44 -1.77 -10.52
CA SER A 141 32.84 -1.82 -11.00
C SER A 141 33.00 -2.68 -12.24
N MET A 142 32.28 -3.81 -12.33
CA MET A 142 32.21 -4.63 -13.55
C MET A 142 31.46 -3.92 -14.68
N ALA A 143 30.35 -3.23 -14.37
CA ALA A 143 29.65 -2.42 -15.36
C ALA A 143 30.56 -1.30 -15.89
N LEU A 144 31.35 -0.64 -15.03
CA LEU A 144 32.30 0.40 -15.42
C LEU A 144 33.41 -0.18 -16.32
N ALA A 145 34.03 -1.29 -15.92
CA ALA A 145 35.08 -1.95 -16.70
C ALA A 145 34.56 -2.46 -18.06
N SER A 146 33.35 -3.05 -18.08
CA SER A 146 32.66 -3.47 -19.30
C SER A 146 32.33 -2.28 -20.20
N HIS A 147 31.92 -1.15 -19.62
CA HIS A 147 31.64 0.06 -20.37
C HIS A 147 32.91 0.68 -20.96
N GLN A 148 34.03 0.60 -20.24
CA GLN A 148 35.36 0.97 -20.73
C GLN A 148 35.78 0.10 -21.92
N LEU A 149 35.62 -1.21 -21.80
CA LEU A 149 35.97 -2.18 -22.84
C LEU A 149 35.12 -1.98 -24.10
N THR A 150 33.80 -1.81 -23.94
CA THR A 150 32.88 -1.54 -25.05
C THR A 150 33.23 -0.21 -25.73
N ARG A 151 33.64 0.81 -24.98
CA ARG A 151 34.09 2.10 -25.52
C ARG A 151 35.37 1.94 -26.34
N GLU A 152 36.37 1.20 -25.85
CA GLU A 152 37.59 0.93 -26.62
C GLU A 152 37.32 0.12 -27.89
N LEU A 153 36.39 -0.83 -27.84
CA LEU A 153 36.01 -1.66 -28.99
C LEU A 153 35.22 -0.84 -30.03
N LEU A 154 34.36 0.08 -29.59
CA LEU A 154 33.68 1.06 -30.44
C LEU A 154 34.66 2.06 -31.07
N GLU A 155 35.65 2.57 -30.32
CA GLU A 155 36.67 3.46 -30.88
C GLU A 155 37.54 2.74 -31.91
N LYS A 156 37.95 1.50 -31.64
CA LYS A 156 38.66 0.67 -32.63
C LYS A 156 37.77 0.33 -33.83
N GLY A 157 36.47 0.15 -33.60
CA GLY A 157 35.46 -0.14 -34.62
C GLY A 157 35.04 1.07 -35.47
N LYS A 158 35.19 2.31 -34.99
CA LYS A 158 34.82 3.54 -35.72
C LYS A 158 35.47 3.62 -37.09
N GLY A 159 36.74 3.23 -37.20
CA GLY A 159 37.44 3.21 -38.49
C GLY A 159 36.82 2.21 -39.48
N ALA A 160 36.41 1.03 -39.01
CA ALA A 160 35.75 0.03 -39.84
C ALA A 160 34.32 0.45 -40.20
N LEU A 161 33.58 1.02 -39.24
CA LEU A 161 32.21 1.50 -39.45
C LEU A 161 32.18 2.69 -40.42
N ALA A 162 33.12 3.63 -40.31
CA ALA A 162 33.25 4.75 -41.24
C ALA A 162 33.55 4.29 -42.67
N ARG A 163 34.39 3.26 -42.83
CA ARG A 163 34.65 2.63 -44.12
C ARG A 163 33.41 1.94 -44.69
N MET A 164 32.64 1.20 -43.88
CA MET A 164 31.38 0.60 -44.33
C MET A 164 30.33 1.65 -44.69
N HIS A 165 30.21 2.72 -43.91
CA HIS A 165 29.30 3.82 -44.19
C HIS A 165 29.64 4.52 -45.51
N LEU A 166 30.92 4.68 -45.84
CA LEU A 166 31.36 5.21 -47.14
C LEU A 166 31.04 4.26 -48.31
N MET A 167 31.06 2.95 -48.09
CA MET A 167 30.67 1.98 -49.13
C MET A 167 29.15 1.95 -49.37
N ILE A 168 28.35 2.03 -48.30
CA ILE A 168 26.89 1.94 -48.38
C ILE A 168 26.28 3.28 -48.84
N PHE A 169 26.88 4.41 -48.42
CA PHE A 169 26.41 5.76 -48.74
C PHE A 169 27.50 6.63 -49.39
N PRO A 170 27.94 6.31 -50.63
CA PRO A 170 29.08 6.95 -51.27
C PRO A 170 28.89 8.45 -51.62
N LYS A 171 27.68 8.99 -51.49
CA LYS A 171 27.35 10.38 -51.90
C LYS A 171 26.88 11.31 -50.78
N ILE A 172 26.87 10.85 -49.52
CA ILE A 172 26.43 11.68 -48.39
C ILE A 172 27.67 12.31 -47.73
N LYS A 173 27.81 13.62 -47.90
CA LYS A 173 28.77 14.47 -47.18
C LYS A 173 28.53 14.35 -45.67
N GLN A 174 29.54 13.92 -44.90
CA GLN A 174 29.45 13.61 -43.46
C GLN A 174 29.26 14.85 -42.56
N ASP A 175 29.24 16.03 -43.14
CA ASP A 175 29.13 17.35 -42.53
C ASP A 175 27.68 17.83 -42.35
N LYS A 176 26.67 17.01 -42.67
CA LYS A 176 25.26 17.37 -42.48
C LYS A 176 24.73 16.97 -41.11
N THR A 177 24.13 17.93 -40.41
CA THR A 177 23.48 17.74 -39.11
C THR A 177 22.22 16.87 -39.24
N LEU A 178 21.91 16.09 -38.21
CA LEU A 178 20.78 15.14 -38.15
C LEU A 178 19.44 15.76 -38.59
N GLY A 179 19.23 17.06 -38.32
CA GLY A 179 18.04 17.80 -38.76
C GLY A 179 17.87 17.88 -40.28
N GLN A 180 18.96 18.01 -41.04
CA GLN A 180 18.90 18.04 -42.51
C GLN A 180 18.63 16.66 -43.12
N LEU A 181 18.90 15.59 -42.38
CA LEU A 181 18.58 14.24 -42.80
C LEU A 181 17.08 13.96 -42.64
N ILE A 182 16.47 14.50 -41.58
CA ILE A 182 15.03 14.31 -41.28
C ILE A 182 14.15 15.03 -42.33
N ASP A 183 14.53 16.23 -42.78
CA ASP A 183 13.79 16.95 -43.82
C ASP A 183 13.77 16.22 -45.17
N ALA A 184 14.76 15.36 -45.46
CA ALA A 184 14.77 14.55 -46.68
C ALA A 184 13.76 13.37 -46.62
N PHE A 185 13.24 13.04 -45.43
CA PHE A 185 12.33 11.92 -45.20
C PHE A 185 10.92 12.35 -44.73
N ALA A 186 10.66 13.64 -44.55
CA ALA A 186 9.33 14.14 -44.19
C ALA A 186 8.39 14.10 -45.40
N VAL A 187 7.50 13.10 -45.44
CA VAL A 187 6.39 13.02 -46.39
C VAL A 187 5.20 13.81 -45.82
N ASP A 188 4.67 14.75 -46.61
CA ASP A 188 3.62 15.73 -46.27
C ASP A 188 2.29 15.04 -45.92
N THR A 189 1.96 14.88 -44.63
CA THR A 189 0.71 14.26 -44.16
C THR A 189 -0.40 15.31 -44.03
N LYS A 190 -1.22 15.47 -45.08
CA LYS A 190 -2.32 16.44 -45.16
C LYS A 190 -3.74 15.89 -44.96
N GLU A 191 -3.92 14.63 -44.56
CA GLU A 191 -5.26 14.07 -44.37
C GLU A 191 -5.59 13.79 -42.91
N VAL A 192 -6.72 14.38 -42.49
CA VAL A 192 -7.33 14.33 -41.16
C VAL A 192 -7.99 12.97 -40.94
N ILE A 193 -7.71 12.31 -39.82
CA ILE A 193 -8.37 11.05 -39.44
C ILE A 193 -9.37 11.33 -38.32
N GLU A 194 -10.66 11.18 -38.62
CA GLU A 194 -11.75 11.19 -37.63
C GLU A 194 -11.79 9.87 -36.82
N VAL A 195 -12.02 9.98 -35.51
CA VAL A 195 -12.04 8.88 -34.54
C VAL A 195 -13.47 8.58 -34.10
N PHE A 196 -14.01 7.42 -34.45
CA PHE A 196 -15.25 6.89 -33.87
C PHE A 196 -14.96 6.02 -32.63
N PRO A 197 -15.75 6.11 -31.55
CA PRO A 197 -15.69 5.18 -30.44
C PRO A 197 -16.62 3.98 -30.71
N VAL A 198 -16.31 2.79 -30.18
CA VAL A 198 -17.22 1.92 -29.39
C VAL A 198 -16.73 0.46 -29.26
N LEU A 199 -16.76 0.01 -27.99
CA LEU A 199 -16.95 -1.33 -27.37
C LEU A 199 -16.00 -2.51 -27.62
N LEU A 200 -15.38 -2.89 -26.49
CA LEU A 200 -14.79 -4.16 -26.06
C LEU A 200 -15.54 -5.44 -26.48
N SER A 201 -14.78 -6.45 -26.93
CA SER A 201 -14.79 -7.81 -26.35
C SER A 201 -13.48 -8.56 -26.65
N PHE A 202 -12.90 -9.15 -25.60
CA PHE A 202 -11.76 -10.06 -25.61
C PHE A 202 -12.23 -11.49 -25.92
N VAL A 203 -11.52 -12.27 -26.75
CA VAL A 203 -11.17 -13.70 -26.55
C VAL A 203 -9.97 -14.08 -27.47
N ASP A 204 -9.13 -14.96 -26.92
CA ASP A 204 -7.77 -15.42 -27.24
C ASP A 204 -7.42 -16.04 -28.61
N ASP A 205 -6.11 -15.88 -28.90
CA ASP A 205 -5.14 -16.69 -29.65
C ASP A 205 -5.57 -17.97 -30.39
N SER A 206 -5.33 -18.01 -31.72
CA SER A 206 -4.50 -19.05 -32.37
C SER A 206 -4.26 -18.74 -33.86
N SER A 207 -3.11 -19.22 -34.33
CA SER A 207 -2.48 -19.11 -35.65
C SER A 207 -3.39 -19.37 -36.85
N ASP A 208 -3.54 -18.36 -37.72
CA ASP A 208 -3.55 -18.49 -39.19
C ASP A 208 -3.35 -17.08 -39.78
N ALA A 209 -2.94 -16.95 -41.04
CA ALA A 209 -2.61 -15.66 -41.66
C ALA A 209 -3.80 -14.69 -41.62
N LEU A 210 -3.82 -13.83 -40.60
CA LEU A 210 -4.94 -12.96 -40.31
C LEU A 210 -5.05 -11.83 -41.34
N PRO A 211 -6.28 -11.48 -41.77
CA PRO A 211 -6.52 -10.35 -42.64
C PRO A 211 -5.95 -9.08 -42.00
N GLU A 212 -5.36 -8.21 -42.81
CA GLU A 212 -4.57 -7.05 -42.37
C GLU A 212 -5.31 -6.13 -41.36
N GLY A 213 -6.65 -6.12 -41.41
CA GLY A 213 -7.51 -5.43 -40.44
C GLY A 213 -7.32 -5.89 -38.98
N ASP A 214 -7.14 -7.18 -38.72
CA ASP A 214 -7.00 -7.72 -37.37
C ASP A 214 -5.63 -7.38 -36.76
N ARG A 215 -4.61 -7.27 -37.62
CA ARG A 215 -3.27 -6.85 -37.21
C ARG A 215 -3.26 -5.37 -36.84
N ILE A 216 -3.97 -4.54 -37.60
CA ILE A 216 -4.13 -3.12 -37.30
C ILE A 216 -4.91 -2.94 -35.99
N GLN A 217 -5.96 -3.72 -35.76
CA GLN A 217 -6.74 -3.63 -34.53
C GLN A 217 -5.92 -3.99 -33.29
N ARG A 218 -5.16 -5.11 -33.33
CA ARG A 218 -4.23 -5.44 -32.24
C ARG A 218 -3.19 -4.35 -31.97
N MET A 219 -2.71 -3.68 -33.02
CA MET A 219 -1.76 -2.58 -32.86
C MET A 219 -2.41 -1.36 -32.20
N LYS A 220 -3.66 -1.04 -32.55
CA LYS A 220 -4.44 0.02 -31.89
C LYS A 220 -4.71 -0.29 -30.42
N ASP A 221 -5.04 -1.54 -30.09
CA ASP A 221 -5.29 -1.96 -28.71
C ASP A 221 -4.00 -1.85 -27.87
N ARG A 222 -2.86 -2.25 -28.45
CA ARG A 222 -1.54 -2.07 -27.82
C ARG A 222 -1.19 -0.60 -27.60
N ILE A 223 -1.46 0.28 -28.57
CA ILE A 223 -1.22 1.73 -28.42
C ILE A 223 -2.11 2.29 -27.31
N THR A 224 -3.39 1.94 -27.29
CA THR A 224 -4.34 2.38 -26.25
C THR A 224 -3.91 1.91 -24.86
N GLN A 225 -3.44 0.66 -24.75
CA GLN A 225 -2.91 0.12 -23.51
C GLN A 225 -1.63 0.85 -23.08
N MET A 226 -0.70 1.12 -24.00
CA MET A 226 0.50 1.91 -23.71
C MET A 226 0.16 3.33 -23.25
N GLU A 227 -0.84 3.99 -23.84
CA GLU A 227 -1.29 5.30 -23.40
C GLU A 227 -1.86 5.26 -21.97
N LYS A 228 -2.62 4.22 -21.63
CA LYS A 228 -3.13 4.00 -20.28
C LYS A 228 -1.99 3.80 -19.28
N ASP A 229 -1.01 2.97 -19.62
CA ASP A 229 0.15 2.69 -18.77
C ASP A 229 1.03 3.94 -18.59
N MET A 230 1.18 4.74 -19.65
CA MET A 230 1.92 6.00 -19.60
C MET A 230 1.21 7.02 -18.68
N ARG A 231 -0.12 7.17 -18.77
CA ARG A 231 -0.89 8.04 -17.86
C ARG A 231 -0.78 7.57 -16.40
N SER A 232 -0.84 6.26 -16.15
CA SER A 232 -0.63 5.69 -14.82
C SER A 232 0.77 6.02 -14.27
N THR A 233 1.79 5.89 -15.12
CA THR A 233 3.19 6.21 -14.77
C THR A 233 3.35 7.69 -14.41
N TYR A 234 2.74 8.60 -15.17
CA TYR A 234 2.76 10.04 -14.84
C TYR A 234 2.04 10.35 -13.52
N ALA A 235 0.92 9.68 -13.24
CA ALA A 235 0.22 9.84 -11.96
C ALA A 235 1.09 9.36 -10.78
N LEU A 236 1.79 8.24 -10.92
CA LEU A 236 2.73 7.75 -9.91
C LEU A 236 3.90 8.72 -9.69
N ALA A 237 4.49 9.26 -10.77
CA ALA A 237 5.55 10.26 -10.68
C ALA A 237 5.09 11.52 -9.92
N ALA A 238 3.87 11.99 -10.18
CA ALA A 238 3.29 13.13 -9.46
C ALA A 238 3.11 12.85 -7.96
N ILE A 239 2.67 11.64 -7.60
CA ILE A 239 2.53 11.22 -6.19
C ILE A 239 3.90 11.16 -5.51
N ILE A 240 4.93 10.64 -6.18
CA ILE A 240 6.30 10.57 -5.65
C ILE A 240 6.84 11.98 -5.38
N ASN A 241 6.67 12.91 -6.33
CA ASN A 241 7.08 14.30 -6.16
C ASN A 241 6.35 14.99 -4.99
N LYS A 242 5.05 14.74 -4.83
CA LYS A 242 4.30 15.31 -3.72
C LYS A 242 4.76 14.73 -2.37
N LYS A 243 5.13 13.45 -2.32
CA LYS A 243 5.67 12.82 -1.10
C LYS A 243 7.03 13.40 -0.72
N SER A 244 7.92 13.68 -1.67
CA SER A 244 9.21 14.29 -1.37
C SER A 244 9.06 15.74 -0.89
N GLU A 245 8.11 16.49 -1.43
CA GLU A 245 7.77 17.84 -0.95
C GLU A 245 7.30 17.83 0.51
N ILE A 246 6.39 16.93 0.86
CA ILE A 246 5.90 16.76 2.24
C ILE A 246 7.05 16.37 3.18
N ALA A 247 7.94 15.48 2.76
CA ALA A 247 9.10 15.09 3.57
C ALA A 247 10.00 16.31 3.88
N ALA A 248 10.27 17.15 2.89
CA ALA A 248 11.05 18.37 3.07
C ALA A 248 10.33 19.42 3.95
N GLU A 249 8.99 19.45 3.94
CA GLU A 249 8.21 20.32 4.83
C GLU A 249 8.25 19.84 6.29
N VAL A 250 8.13 18.52 6.51
CA VAL A 250 8.26 17.90 7.83
C VAL A 250 9.65 18.15 8.42
N GLU A 251 10.71 18.00 7.62
CA GLU A 251 12.08 18.32 8.06
C GLU A 251 12.23 19.80 8.46
N ARG A 252 11.70 20.72 7.64
CA ARG A 252 11.71 22.16 7.95
C ARG A 252 10.95 22.47 9.24
N TYR A 253 9.80 21.84 9.44
CA TYR A 253 9.01 22.00 10.66
C TYR A 253 9.79 21.49 11.89
N ALA A 254 10.38 20.30 11.81
CA ALA A 254 11.18 19.74 12.90
C ALA A 254 12.38 20.62 13.26
N LEU A 255 13.09 21.15 12.27
CA LEU A 255 14.22 22.07 12.49
C LEU A 255 13.77 23.39 13.15
N THR A 256 12.59 23.90 12.78
CA THR A 256 12.03 25.12 13.36
C THR A 256 11.67 24.92 14.83
N GLU A 257 11.05 23.80 15.18
CA GLU A 257 10.72 23.48 16.57
C GLU A 257 11.98 23.23 17.42
N LEU A 258 13.01 22.59 16.86
CA LEU A 258 14.31 22.47 17.53
C LEU A 258 14.97 23.83 17.77
N HIS A 259 14.88 24.76 16.82
CA HIS A 259 15.42 26.11 16.99
C HIS A 259 14.71 26.87 18.11
N LYS A 260 13.36 26.81 18.14
CA LYS A 260 12.57 27.41 19.22
C LYS A 260 12.96 26.82 20.58
N ALA A 261 13.05 25.48 20.69
CA ALA A 261 13.44 24.82 21.94
C ALA A 261 14.82 25.29 22.44
N ARG A 262 15.77 25.48 21.53
CA ARG A 262 17.11 25.99 21.86
C ARG A 262 17.11 27.44 22.35
N GLU A 263 16.21 28.29 21.86
CA GLU A 263 16.07 29.67 22.31
C GLU A 263 15.46 29.78 23.72
N PHE A 264 14.71 28.78 24.17
CA PHE A 264 14.16 28.72 25.53
C PHE A 264 15.13 28.17 26.59
N GLU A 265 16.29 27.63 26.19
CA GLU A 265 17.34 27.12 27.11
C GLU A 265 18.46 28.14 27.42
N LEU A 266 18.36 29.38 26.92
CA LEU A 266 19.27 30.51 27.21
C LEU A 266 18.57 31.58 28.06
#